data_AF-I3C1H3-F1
#
_entry.id   AF-I3C1H3-F1
#
_cell.length_a   1.000
_cell.length_b   1.000
_cell.length_c   1.000
_cell.angle_alpha   90.00
_cell.angle_beta   90.00
_cell.angle_gamma   90.00
#
_symmetry.space_group_name_H-M   'P 1'
#
loop_
_entity.id
_entity.type
_entity.pdbx_description
1 polymer ?
#
loop_
_entity_poly.entity_id
_entity_poly.type
_entity_poly.pdbx_seq_one_letter_code
_entity_poly.pdbx_strand_id
1 'polypeptide(L)'
;MIKNYNFIILICFCFLQNSNLLAQYKQYKNTSVEEKLKTKHKISSAAREEPFNYTIKFNSINDLMALDNAMRLAQKKALNEWLAKQEGTLEKAIENTLHKSFSGFRNAQKAMFKAFEENKMRTKYKASDLASSYYKTASTEARLRDNYTAELLMLKYRKAEINQGKINQSDIGDFKIQGVRIKDIRSIAKHDELRVKAVSSFGKHHLKSSENYAIEKGIMKVGWKSDILIDKLVQDRISHYNSRSTQDKIGLMTAYLISYNQQSILEYPPILSQYRIPNYATNSYILQIANQNSAEISGSIKAFDPIHCQNLINMAAAGLIPNIRPENMAKILEDLRESEIRKMIGNPPSNTAITLSELKSFDDYLQSGNFNPLNSPWLKKAREYAEKVYKLKDQIPDYLEKEMMEAVDESFIFALKETALYMNPKANITSEPEKITQFRDNGKNGVAILLYEFATGTGANIRDFPFDYDMTKQMLAGNVPSDIKKDFLNQLSKRGATFEEFVEQNQTIAGSYAFSPDHTNVQDSFNKHVKANWVQFFIGGASAKYSPSPDVGWINVELSNGTSRSSLILHIAENYPRSENGKNRPLSTIKQTFKFKLKIK
;
A
#
# COMPACT_ATOMS: atom_id res chain seq x y z
N MET A 1 39.04 49.58 12.97
CA MET A 1 39.67 48.24 12.84
C MET A 1 38.79 47.42 11.90
N ILE A 2 39.01 47.39 10.56
CA ILE A 2 40.18 46.88 9.81
C ILE A 2 40.26 45.36 10.05
N LYS A 3 40.01 44.43 9.12
CA LYS A 3 40.23 44.29 7.65
C LYS A 3 39.19 43.26 7.12
N ASN A 4 38.44 43.37 6.02
CA ASN A 4 38.72 43.67 4.60
C ASN A 4 39.82 42.80 3.96
N TYR A 5 39.50 42.12 2.85
CA TYR A 5 40.14 42.12 1.51
C TYR A 5 39.31 41.14 0.62
N ASN A 6 38.51 41.60 -0.36
CA ASN A 6 38.86 41.95 -1.77
C ASN A 6 38.96 40.69 -2.67
N PHE A 7 38.62 40.63 -3.97
CA PHE A 7 38.30 41.56 -5.06
C PHE A 7 37.80 40.68 -6.25
N ILE A 8 36.67 40.94 -6.93
CA ILE A 8 36.53 41.63 -8.24
C ILE A 8 37.41 41.11 -9.40
N ILE A 9 36.73 40.57 -10.43
CA ILE A 9 36.94 40.74 -11.89
C ILE A 9 35.55 40.50 -12.54
N LEU A 10 34.95 41.24 -13.47
CA LEU A 10 35.15 42.56 -14.07
C LEU A 10 33.89 42.80 -14.96
N ILE A 11 33.29 43.97 -14.86
CA ILE A 11 32.26 44.51 -15.77
C ILE A 11 32.98 45.31 -16.89
N CYS A 12 32.31 45.44 -18.04
CA CYS A 12 32.57 46.37 -19.15
C CYS A 12 33.62 45.98 -20.20
N PHE A 13 33.11 45.58 -21.37
CA PHE A 13 33.42 46.32 -22.59
C PHE A 13 32.11 46.90 -23.15
N CYS A 14 32.03 48.22 -23.09
CA CYS A 14 31.02 49.05 -23.73
C CYS A 14 31.68 49.77 -24.90
N PHE A 15 30.96 49.82 -26.02
CA PHE A 15 30.99 50.83 -27.08
C PHE A 15 32.31 51.13 -27.81
N LEU A 16 32.22 51.02 -29.15
CA LEU A 16 32.61 51.92 -30.24
C LEU A 16 32.32 51.07 -31.50
N GLN A 17 31.63 51.43 -32.58
CA GLN A 17 31.05 52.65 -33.13
C GLN A 17 30.19 52.22 -34.33
N ASN A 18 29.06 52.91 -34.57
CA ASN A 18 28.69 53.60 -35.82
C ASN A 18 29.22 53.01 -37.16
N SER A 19 28.46 52.88 -38.25
CA SER A 19 27.34 53.70 -38.73
C SER A 19 26.80 53.13 -40.05
N ASN A 20 25.53 53.42 -40.33
CA ASN A 20 24.91 53.73 -41.63
C ASN A 20 25.54 53.20 -42.92
N LEU A 21 24.73 52.49 -43.73
CA LEU A 21 24.67 52.74 -45.18
C LEU A 21 23.33 52.25 -45.77
N LEU A 22 22.38 53.19 -45.78
CA LEU A 22 21.38 53.33 -46.83
C LEU A 22 22.13 53.84 -48.07
N ALA A 23 22.24 53.03 -49.14
CA ALA A 23 22.48 53.55 -50.48
C ALA A 23 22.16 52.51 -51.56
N GLN A 24 21.16 52.87 -52.38
CA GLN A 24 21.17 52.71 -53.84
C GLN A 24 21.09 51.28 -54.42
N TYR A 25 19.85 50.83 -54.63
CA TYR A 25 19.53 50.03 -55.81
C TYR A 25 18.83 50.93 -56.83
N LYS A 26 19.60 51.50 -57.76
CA LYS A 26 19.08 52.18 -58.95
C LYS A 26 19.86 51.71 -60.17
N GLN A 27 19.10 51.23 -61.15
CA GLN A 27 19.41 51.08 -62.57
C GLN A 27 20.60 50.21 -62.97
N TYR A 28 20.29 49.10 -63.66
CA TYR A 28 20.77 48.96 -65.03
C TYR A 28 19.64 48.51 -65.94
N LYS A 29 19.57 49.20 -67.07
CA LYS A 29 18.58 49.11 -68.14
C LYS A 29 19.19 48.29 -69.28
N ASN A 30 18.36 47.47 -69.91
CA ASN A 30 18.42 46.92 -71.26
C ASN A 30 19.74 46.32 -71.78
N THR A 31 19.66 45.03 -72.12
CA THR A 31 20.14 44.58 -73.44
C THR A 31 19.20 43.53 -74.01
N SER A 32 18.70 43.86 -75.20
CA SER A 32 17.98 43.03 -76.15
C SER A 32 18.85 41.88 -76.68
N VAL A 33 18.28 40.69 -76.87
CA VAL A 33 18.53 39.85 -78.06
C VAL A 33 17.28 38.98 -78.29
N GLU A 34 16.67 39.13 -79.48
CA GLU A 34 15.76 38.15 -80.06
C GLU A 34 16.54 36.90 -80.48
N GLU A 35 16.05 35.69 -80.17
CA GLU A 35 16.12 34.61 -81.16
C GLU A 35 15.06 33.52 -80.94
N LYS A 36 14.68 32.90 -82.06
CA LYS A 36 13.41 32.24 -82.41
C LYS A 36 13.37 30.73 -82.10
N LEU A 37 12.13 30.19 -82.19
CA LEU A 37 11.70 28.79 -82.48
C LEU A 37 11.72 27.81 -81.27
N LYS A 38 10.76 26.87 -81.05
CA LYS A 38 9.57 26.40 -81.77
C LYS A 38 8.74 25.46 -80.87
N THR A 39 7.42 25.62 -80.92
CA THR A 39 6.33 24.59 -80.92
C THR A 39 6.03 23.61 -79.76
N LYS A 40 4.72 23.64 -79.41
CA LYS A 40 3.80 22.54 -78.99
C LYS A 40 4.05 21.94 -77.59
N HIS A 41 3.06 21.69 -76.73
CA HIS A 41 1.64 21.39 -76.90
C HIS A 41 0.80 21.92 -75.72
N LYS A 42 -0.47 22.18 -76.04
CA LYS A 42 -1.59 22.67 -75.24
C LYS A 42 -2.03 21.67 -74.17
N ILE A 43 -2.04 22.06 -72.90
CA ILE A 43 -3.04 21.59 -71.92
C ILE A 43 -3.76 22.84 -71.43
N SER A 44 -5.08 22.87 -71.61
CA SER A 44 -5.93 23.97 -71.19
C SER A 44 -5.82 24.16 -69.68
N SER A 45 -5.15 25.23 -69.27
CA SER A 45 -5.37 25.82 -67.96
C SER A 45 -6.84 26.18 -67.86
N ALA A 46 -7.61 25.47 -67.03
CA ALA A 46 -8.80 26.05 -66.45
C ALA A 46 -8.35 27.38 -65.85
N ALA A 47 -8.85 28.47 -66.41
CA ALA A 47 -8.46 29.82 -66.05
C ALA A 47 -8.57 29.94 -64.52
N ARG A 48 -7.43 30.20 -63.87
CA ARG A 48 -7.47 30.88 -62.58
C ARG A 48 -8.20 32.18 -62.88
N GLU A 49 -9.47 32.28 -62.49
CA GLU A 49 -10.10 33.58 -62.36
C GLU A 49 -9.24 34.37 -61.38
N GLU A 50 -8.39 35.24 -61.95
CA GLU A 50 -7.66 36.20 -61.17
C GLU A 50 -8.67 37.05 -60.42
N PRO A 51 -8.46 37.31 -59.12
CA PRO A 51 -9.45 37.97 -58.26
C PRO A 51 -9.78 39.43 -58.66
N PHE A 52 -9.27 39.92 -59.79
CA PHE A 52 -9.35 41.30 -60.26
C PHE A 52 -9.77 41.45 -61.73
N ASN A 53 -10.67 40.60 -62.25
CA ASN A 53 -11.28 40.90 -63.55
C ASN A 53 -12.49 41.84 -63.41
N TYR A 54 -12.28 42.99 -62.77
CA TYR A 54 -13.28 44.05 -62.63
C TYR A 54 -12.71 45.38 -63.15
N THR A 55 -13.33 45.94 -64.19
CA THR A 55 -12.97 47.26 -64.70
C THR A 55 -13.69 48.32 -63.87
N ILE A 56 -12.96 48.93 -62.93
CA ILE A 56 -13.49 50.01 -62.08
C ILE A 56 -13.75 51.24 -62.95
N LYS A 57 -15.01 51.69 -63.04
CA LYS A 57 -15.37 52.89 -63.82
C LYS A 57 -15.30 54.19 -63.02
N PHE A 58 -15.10 54.14 -61.69
CA PHE A 58 -14.98 55.28 -60.75
C PHE A 58 -16.09 56.35 -60.86
N ASN A 59 -17.31 55.98 -61.26
CA ASN A 59 -18.38 56.94 -61.56
C ASN A 59 -19.53 56.95 -60.53
N SER A 60 -19.55 56.01 -59.57
CA SER A 60 -20.62 55.91 -58.58
C SER A 60 -20.17 55.32 -57.25
N ILE A 61 -20.87 55.65 -56.16
CA ILE A 61 -20.66 55.04 -54.83
C ILE A 61 -20.87 53.52 -54.85
N ASN A 62 -21.72 53.04 -55.77
CA ASN A 62 -21.97 51.62 -56.00
C ASN A 62 -20.71 50.90 -56.54
N ASP A 63 -19.87 51.57 -57.33
CA ASP A 63 -18.60 51.01 -57.82
C ASP A 63 -17.57 50.89 -56.69
N LEU A 64 -17.55 51.85 -55.75
CA LEU A 64 -16.71 51.78 -54.54
C LEU A 64 -17.17 50.64 -53.61
N MET A 65 -18.49 50.46 -53.45
CA MET A 65 -19.05 49.33 -52.69
C MET A 65 -18.78 47.98 -53.38
N ALA A 66 -18.87 47.92 -54.71
CA ALA A 66 -18.54 46.72 -55.48
C ALA A 66 -17.05 46.37 -55.38
N LEU A 67 -16.16 47.37 -55.41
CA LEU A 67 -14.72 47.21 -55.20
C LEU A 67 -14.41 46.73 -53.77
N ASP A 68 -14.99 47.35 -52.74
CA ASP A 68 -14.80 46.92 -51.33
C ASP A 68 -15.28 45.46 -51.15
N ASN A 69 -16.44 45.11 -51.69
CA ASN A 69 -16.95 43.74 -51.66
C ASN A 69 -16.03 42.75 -52.40
N ALA A 70 -15.54 43.10 -53.60
CA ALA A 70 -14.61 42.27 -54.35
C ALA A 70 -13.27 42.09 -53.60
N MET A 71 -12.75 43.16 -53.00
CA MET A 71 -11.54 43.11 -52.17
C MET A 71 -11.73 42.22 -50.94
N ARG A 72 -12.86 42.35 -50.22
CA ARG A 72 -13.19 41.48 -49.07
C ARG A 72 -13.34 40.02 -49.49
N LEU A 73 -13.96 39.73 -50.64
CA LEU A 73 -14.09 38.37 -51.17
C LEU A 73 -12.74 37.78 -51.56
N ALA A 74 -11.88 38.56 -52.23
CA ALA A 74 -10.53 38.16 -52.58
C ALA A 74 -9.67 37.89 -51.34
N GLN A 75 -9.72 38.76 -50.32
CA GLN A 75 -9.05 38.57 -49.04
C GLN A 75 -9.57 37.32 -48.32
N LYS A 76 -10.89 37.10 -48.28
CA LYS A 76 -11.50 35.90 -47.70
C LYS A 76 -11.10 34.63 -48.44
N LYS A 77 -11.05 34.66 -49.78
CA LYS A 77 -10.60 33.52 -50.61
C LYS A 77 -9.14 33.20 -50.36
N ALA A 78 -8.26 34.21 -50.36
CA ALA A 78 -6.84 34.06 -50.06
C ALA A 78 -6.62 33.51 -48.65
N LEU A 79 -7.37 34.02 -47.67
CA LEU A 79 -7.36 33.49 -46.30
C LEU A 79 -7.80 32.02 -46.27
N ASN A 80 -8.91 31.67 -46.91
CA ASN A 80 -9.39 30.28 -46.95
C ASN A 80 -8.42 29.32 -47.64
N GLU A 81 -7.80 29.74 -48.75
CA GLU A 81 -6.77 28.96 -49.44
C GLU A 81 -5.51 28.78 -48.57
N TRP A 82 -5.11 29.83 -47.84
CA TRP A 82 -4.02 29.73 -46.89
C TRP A 82 -4.36 28.79 -45.73
N LEU A 83 -5.56 28.88 -45.16
CA LEU A 83 -6.08 28.02 -44.09
C LEU A 83 -6.13 26.55 -44.54
N ALA A 84 -6.61 26.26 -45.75
CA ALA A 84 -6.66 24.90 -46.29
C ALA A 84 -5.26 24.27 -46.44
N LYS A 85 -4.24 25.07 -46.78
CA LYS A 85 -2.84 24.60 -46.83
C LYS A 85 -2.26 24.29 -45.45
N GLN A 86 -2.80 24.90 -44.38
CA GLN A 86 -2.28 24.66 -43.03
C GLN A 86 -2.53 23.23 -42.55
N GLU A 87 -3.54 22.52 -43.03
CA GLU A 87 -3.75 21.11 -42.64
C GLU A 87 -2.56 20.23 -43.00
N GLY A 88 -1.97 20.40 -44.18
CA GLY A 88 -0.76 19.68 -44.59
C GLY A 88 0.48 20.08 -43.78
N THR A 89 0.56 21.34 -43.35
CA THR A 89 1.62 21.80 -42.43
C THR A 89 1.44 21.21 -41.03
N LEU A 90 0.22 21.18 -40.51
CA LEU A 90 -0.12 20.59 -39.21
C LEU A 90 0.09 19.07 -39.21
N GLU A 91 -0.26 18.39 -40.31
CA GLU A 91 0.04 16.97 -40.50
C GLU A 91 1.53 16.70 -40.34
N LYS A 92 2.38 17.39 -41.10
CA LYS A 92 3.84 17.26 -40.98
C LYS A 92 4.35 17.60 -39.57
N ALA A 93 3.77 18.62 -38.93
CA ALA A 93 4.14 18.98 -37.56
C ALA A 93 3.78 17.87 -36.55
N ILE A 94 2.63 17.22 -36.72
CA ILE A 94 2.23 16.04 -35.93
C ILE A 94 3.17 14.87 -36.23
N GLU A 95 3.46 14.60 -37.50
CA GLU A 95 4.36 13.51 -37.90
C GLU A 95 5.75 13.66 -37.27
N ASN A 96 6.28 14.88 -37.27
CA ASN A 96 7.53 15.22 -36.61
C ASN A 96 7.44 15.06 -35.08
N THR A 97 6.33 15.49 -34.48
CA THR A 97 6.12 15.43 -33.01
C THR A 97 5.97 13.99 -32.51
N LEU A 98 5.31 13.12 -33.29
CA LEU A 98 5.05 11.73 -32.93
C LEU A 98 6.06 10.74 -33.54
N HIS A 99 7.01 11.23 -34.34
CA HIS A 99 7.98 10.43 -35.10
C HIS A 99 7.32 9.30 -35.93
N LYS A 100 6.19 9.61 -36.59
CA LYS A 100 5.38 8.66 -37.34
C LYS A 100 4.70 9.33 -38.53
N SER A 101 4.70 8.69 -39.69
CA SER A 101 3.97 9.17 -40.88
C SER A 101 2.50 8.74 -40.86
N PHE A 102 1.63 9.55 -41.48
CA PHE A 102 0.19 9.29 -41.59
C PHE A 102 -0.31 9.49 -43.02
N SER A 103 -1.39 8.80 -43.38
CA SER A 103 -2.09 8.99 -44.65
C SER A 103 -3.15 10.09 -44.54
N GLY A 104 -2.71 11.33 -44.29
CA GLY A 104 -3.57 12.51 -44.23
C GLY A 104 -3.81 13.06 -42.82
N PHE A 105 -4.10 14.36 -42.77
CA PHE A 105 -4.30 15.15 -41.55
C PHE A 105 -5.29 14.53 -40.56
N ARG A 106 -6.39 13.91 -41.01
CA ARG A 106 -7.38 13.30 -40.11
C ARG A 106 -6.80 12.15 -39.27
N ASN A 107 -5.95 11.34 -39.89
CA ASN A 107 -5.27 10.22 -39.22
C ASN A 107 -4.20 10.75 -38.27
N ALA A 108 -3.43 11.75 -38.71
CA ALA A 108 -2.46 12.44 -37.88
C ALA A 108 -3.14 13.10 -36.65
N GLN A 109 -4.25 13.82 -36.86
CA GLN A 109 -5.03 14.46 -35.79
C GLN A 109 -5.51 13.44 -34.75
N LYS A 110 -6.10 12.32 -35.18
CA LYS A 110 -6.58 11.29 -34.25
C LYS A 110 -5.42 10.72 -33.44
N ALA A 111 -4.28 10.47 -34.09
CA ALA A 111 -3.07 10.02 -33.41
C ALA A 111 -2.53 11.07 -32.44
N MET A 112 -2.56 12.35 -32.79
CA MET A 112 -2.16 13.45 -31.91
C MET A 112 -3.04 13.55 -30.67
N PHE A 113 -4.35 13.44 -30.80
CA PHE A 113 -5.25 13.45 -29.63
C PHE A 113 -5.06 12.21 -28.75
N LYS A 114 -4.86 11.03 -29.36
CA LYS A 114 -4.54 9.81 -28.61
C LYS A 114 -3.23 9.98 -27.84
N ALA A 115 -2.18 10.40 -28.54
CA ALA A 115 -0.90 10.71 -27.92
C ALA A 115 -1.05 11.78 -26.83
N PHE A 116 -1.85 12.82 -27.01
CA PHE A 116 -2.08 13.85 -25.99
C PHE A 116 -2.67 13.28 -24.69
N GLU A 117 -3.62 12.35 -24.79
CA GLU A 117 -4.17 11.65 -23.63
C GLU A 117 -3.16 10.66 -23.00
N GLU A 118 -2.28 10.07 -23.82
CA GLU A 118 -1.30 9.07 -23.40
C GLU A 118 0.01 9.65 -22.87
N ASN A 119 0.50 10.77 -23.42
CA ASN A 119 1.88 11.27 -23.35
C ASN A 119 2.35 11.70 -21.95
N LYS A 120 1.53 11.51 -20.91
CA LYS A 120 2.00 11.59 -19.52
C LYS A 120 1.33 10.60 -18.57
N MET A 121 0.68 9.55 -19.07
CA MET A 121 -0.16 8.69 -18.23
C MET A 121 -1.13 9.51 -17.35
N ARG A 122 -1.40 10.81 -17.61
CA ARG A 122 -2.12 11.70 -16.68
C ARG A 122 -3.56 11.23 -16.52
N THR A 123 -4.17 10.85 -17.63
CA THR A 123 -5.52 10.29 -17.65
C THR A 123 -5.56 8.91 -16.99
N LYS A 124 -4.56 8.06 -17.24
CA LYS A 124 -4.45 6.73 -16.62
C LYS A 124 -4.14 6.80 -15.12
N TYR A 125 -3.23 7.66 -14.68
CA TYR A 125 -2.90 7.94 -13.29
C TYR A 125 -4.08 8.59 -12.56
N LYS A 126 -4.78 9.53 -13.18
CA LYS A 126 -5.99 10.09 -12.58
C LYS A 126 -7.07 9.04 -12.37
N ALA A 127 -7.26 8.14 -13.34
CA ALA A 127 -8.14 6.98 -13.17
C ALA A 127 -7.61 6.04 -12.06
N SER A 128 -6.31 5.79 -11.99
CA SER A 128 -5.66 4.98 -10.95
C SER A 128 -5.80 5.58 -9.54
N ASP A 129 -5.62 6.88 -9.39
CA ASP A 129 -5.78 7.63 -8.13
C ASP A 129 -7.25 7.58 -7.68
N LEU A 130 -8.18 7.78 -8.63
CA LEU A 130 -9.60 7.65 -8.36
C LEU A 130 -9.96 6.22 -7.95
N ALA A 131 -9.50 5.20 -8.69
CA ALA A 131 -9.68 3.80 -8.35
C ALA A 131 -9.12 3.48 -6.95
N SER A 132 -7.95 4.01 -6.61
CA SER A 132 -7.32 3.84 -5.29
C SER A 132 -8.18 4.42 -4.16
N SER A 133 -8.86 5.55 -4.39
CA SER A 133 -9.78 6.13 -3.41
C SER A 133 -11.00 5.26 -3.15
N TYR A 134 -11.57 4.65 -4.19
CA TYR A 134 -12.68 3.70 -4.10
C TYR A 134 -12.22 2.39 -3.46
N TYR A 135 -11.04 1.87 -3.81
CA TYR A 135 -10.43 0.70 -3.17
C TYR A 135 -10.28 0.89 -1.66
N LYS A 136 -9.70 2.02 -1.23
CA LYS A 136 -9.49 2.34 0.19
C LYS A 136 -10.81 2.37 0.95
N THR A 137 -11.85 2.95 0.34
CA THR A 137 -13.20 2.97 0.91
C THR A 137 -13.76 1.55 0.97
N ALA A 138 -13.70 0.78 -0.11
CA ALA A 138 -14.16 -0.61 -0.18
C ALA A 138 -13.51 -1.49 0.89
N SER A 139 -12.20 -1.35 1.10
CA SER A 139 -11.43 -2.09 2.11
C SER A 139 -11.83 -1.69 3.53
N THR A 140 -12.04 -0.39 3.79
CA THR A 140 -12.52 0.09 5.09
C THR A 140 -13.90 -0.47 5.42
N GLU A 141 -14.81 -0.43 4.45
CA GLU A 141 -16.17 -0.96 4.58
C GLU A 141 -16.16 -2.50 4.70
N ALA A 142 -15.25 -3.20 4.00
CA ALA A 142 -15.07 -4.64 4.14
C ALA A 142 -14.66 -5.03 5.57
N ARG A 143 -13.71 -4.30 6.17
CA ARG A 143 -13.30 -4.52 7.57
C ARG A 143 -14.46 -4.34 8.54
N LEU A 144 -15.28 -3.31 8.34
CA LEU A 144 -16.47 -3.09 9.16
C LEU A 144 -17.50 -4.22 8.97
N ARG A 145 -17.75 -4.66 7.72
CA ARG A 145 -18.56 -5.85 7.44
C ARG A 145 -18.04 -7.06 8.19
N ASP A 146 -16.73 -7.30 8.17
CA ASP A 146 -16.12 -8.47 8.79
C ASP A 146 -16.31 -8.48 10.31
N ASN A 147 -16.18 -7.32 10.97
CA ASN A 147 -16.53 -7.19 12.39
C ASN A 147 -17.99 -7.62 12.67
N TYR A 148 -18.94 -7.21 11.82
CA TYR A 148 -20.34 -7.63 11.98
C TYR A 148 -20.58 -9.10 11.59
N THR A 149 -19.77 -9.68 10.71
CA THR A 149 -19.74 -11.13 10.48
C THR A 149 -19.36 -11.87 11.76
N ALA A 150 -18.38 -11.35 12.54
CA ALA A 150 -18.05 -11.86 13.87
C ALA A 150 -19.26 -11.86 14.80
N GLU A 151 -19.91 -10.70 14.91
CA GLU A 151 -21.05 -10.52 15.79
C GLU A 151 -22.17 -11.51 15.44
N LEU A 152 -22.47 -11.67 14.14
CA LEU A 152 -23.47 -12.63 13.66
C LEU A 152 -23.07 -14.09 13.98
N LEU A 153 -21.78 -14.41 13.89
CA LEU A 153 -21.27 -15.72 14.28
C LEU A 153 -21.42 -15.96 15.80
N MET A 154 -21.06 -14.99 16.62
CA MET A 154 -21.18 -15.09 18.07
C MET A 154 -22.64 -15.17 18.53
N LEU A 155 -23.54 -14.45 17.86
CA LEU A 155 -24.98 -14.60 18.05
C LEU A 155 -25.46 -16.02 17.73
N LYS A 156 -25.00 -16.61 16.62
CA LYS A 156 -25.32 -18.00 16.27
C LYS A 156 -24.93 -18.98 17.38
N TYR A 157 -23.72 -18.85 17.95
CA TYR A 157 -23.30 -19.66 19.09
C TYR A 157 -24.17 -19.40 20.32
N ARG A 158 -24.42 -18.12 20.63
CA ARG A 158 -25.21 -17.77 21.80
C ARG A 158 -26.64 -18.32 21.73
N LYS A 159 -27.26 -18.31 20.55
CA LYS A 159 -28.57 -18.93 20.34
C LYS A 159 -28.56 -20.42 20.66
N ALA A 160 -27.50 -21.14 20.26
CA ALA A 160 -27.34 -22.56 20.57
C ALA A 160 -27.18 -22.81 22.08
N GLU A 161 -26.38 -22.00 22.78
CA GLU A 161 -26.23 -22.08 24.25
C GLU A 161 -27.56 -21.88 24.98
N ILE A 162 -28.32 -20.85 24.62
CA ILE A 162 -29.63 -20.57 25.22
C ILE A 162 -30.59 -21.74 24.98
N ASN A 163 -30.62 -22.28 23.76
CA ASN A 163 -31.45 -23.45 23.42
C ASN A 163 -31.04 -24.72 24.19
N GLN A 164 -29.79 -24.82 24.62
CA GLN A 164 -29.30 -25.92 25.48
C GLN A 164 -29.52 -25.67 26.98
N GLY A 165 -30.16 -24.55 27.36
CA GLY A 165 -30.41 -24.19 28.76
C GLY A 165 -29.26 -23.45 29.46
N LYS A 166 -28.16 -23.14 28.75
CA LYS A 166 -27.04 -22.34 29.28
C LYS A 166 -27.38 -20.83 29.30
N ILE A 167 -28.36 -20.45 30.11
CA ILE A 167 -28.88 -19.07 30.14
C ILE A 167 -27.92 -18.11 30.84
N ASN A 168 -27.35 -18.50 31.98
CA ASN A 168 -26.49 -17.63 32.79
C ASN A 168 -24.98 -17.87 32.59
N GLN A 169 -24.64 -18.79 31.68
CA GLN A 169 -23.27 -19.20 31.40
C GLN A 169 -23.07 -19.12 29.90
N SER A 170 -22.05 -18.36 29.49
CA SER A 170 -21.61 -18.30 28.10
C SER A 170 -20.10 -18.37 28.09
N ASP A 171 -19.57 -19.28 27.29
CA ASP A 171 -18.13 -19.52 27.18
C ASP A 171 -17.40 -18.33 26.50
N ILE A 172 -18.18 -17.44 25.86
CA ILE A 172 -17.75 -16.20 25.18
C ILE A 172 -18.38 -14.94 25.83
N GLY A 173 -18.74 -15.01 27.11
CA GLY A 173 -19.63 -14.05 27.74
C GLY A 173 -19.22 -12.57 27.76
N ASP A 174 -17.94 -12.22 27.64
CA ASP A 174 -17.47 -10.82 27.69
C ASP A 174 -17.40 -10.12 26.32
N PHE A 175 -17.47 -10.89 25.23
CA PHE A 175 -17.59 -10.33 23.90
C PHE A 175 -18.81 -9.43 23.82
N LYS A 176 -18.68 -8.29 23.15
CA LYS A 176 -19.78 -7.34 22.96
C LYS A 176 -20.33 -7.45 21.55
N ILE A 177 -21.65 -7.46 21.46
CA ILE A 177 -22.40 -7.44 20.21
C ILE A 177 -23.27 -6.21 20.28
N GLN A 178 -23.06 -5.24 19.38
CA GLN A 178 -23.78 -3.97 19.41
C GLN A 178 -23.72 -3.30 20.80
N GLY A 179 -22.58 -3.41 21.49
CA GLY A 179 -22.34 -2.87 22.83
C GLY A 179 -22.87 -3.72 24.00
N VAL A 180 -23.63 -4.79 23.74
CA VAL A 180 -24.17 -5.69 24.78
C VAL A 180 -23.26 -6.90 24.94
N ARG A 181 -22.83 -7.22 26.17
CA ARG A 181 -22.03 -8.43 26.41
C ARG A 181 -22.85 -9.70 26.16
N ILE A 182 -22.25 -10.73 25.59
CA ILE A 182 -22.96 -11.97 25.26
C ILE A 182 -23.60 -12.63 26.49
N LYS A 183 -22.94 -12.58 27.65
CA LYS A 183 -23.47 -13.10 28.92
C LYS A 183 -24.77 -12.40 29.37
N ASP A 184 -25.02 -11.20 28.89
CA ASP A 184 -26.23 -10.43 29.18
C ASP A 184 -27.37 -10.74 28.20
N ILE A 185 -27.10 -11.49 27.12
CA ILE A 185 -28.10 -12.01 26.19
C ILE A 185 -28.69 -13.30 26.79
N ARG A 186 -29.72 -13.15 27.64
CA ARG A 186 -30.31 -14.27 28.40
C ARG A 186 -31.60 -14.84 27.80
N SER A 187 -32.08 -14.32 26.67
CA SER A 187 -33.31 -14.79 26.03
C SER A 187 -33.20 -14.77 24.51
N ILE A 188 -33.99 -15.62 23.86
CA ILE A 188 -34.10 -15.66 22.39
C ILE A 188 -34.62 -14.33 21.85
N ALA A 189 -35.57 -13.69 22.54
CA ALA A 189 -36.07 -12.37 22.15
C ALA A 189 -34.96 -11.32 22.11
N LYS A 190 -34.08 -11.27 23.14
CA LYS A 190 -32.96 -10.32 23.16
C LYS A 190 -31.91 -10.65 22.10
N HIS A 191 -31.66 -11.95 21.89
CA HIS A 191 -30.80 -12.41 20.80
C HIS A 191 -31.32 -11.92 19.44
N ASP A 192 -32.60 -12.16 19.13
CA ASP A 192 -33.18 -11.83 17.83
C ASP A 192 -33.21 -10.30 17.60
N GLU A 193 -33.47 -9.50 18.64
CA GLU A 193 -33.33 -8.03 18.59
C GLU A 193 -31.91 -7.59 18.17
N LEU A 194 -30.88 -8.14 18.83
CA LEU A 194 -29.48 -7.82 18.53
C LEU A 194 -29.07 -8.33 17.15
N ARG A 195 -29.61 -9.48 16.73
CA ARG A 195 -29.37 -10.04 15.41
C ARG A 195 -29.87 -9.13 14.31
N VAL A 196 -31.08 -8.57 14.42
CA VAL A 196 -31.62 -7.62 13.43
C VAL A 196 -30.68 -6.42 13.26
N LYS A 197 -30.16 -5.87 14.37
CA LYS A 197 -29.20 -4.76 14.35
C LYS A 197 -27.86 -5.15 13.69
N ALA A 198 -27.33 -6.33 14.02
CA ALA A 198 -26.11 -6.85 13.44
C ALA A 198 -26.25 -7.13 11.93
N VAL A 199 -27.37 -7.71 11.49
CA VAL A 199 -27.68 -7.94 10.07
C VAL A 199 -27.77 -6.64 9.30
N SER A 200 -28.45 -5.62 9.86
CA SER A 200 -28.54 -4.30 9.23
C SER A 200 -27.15 -3.66 9.07
N SER A 201 -26.32 -3.72 10.11
CA SER A 201 -24.96 -3.18 10.09
C SER A 201 -24.06 -3.93 9.10
N PHE A 202 -24.06 -5.26 9.16
CA PHE A 202 -23.39 -6.12 8.19
C PHE A 202 -23.81 -5.77 6.76
N GLY A 203 -25.12 -5.72 6.48
CA GLY A 203 -25.68 -5.48 5.17
C GLY A 203 -25.26 -4.14 4.57
N LYS A 204 -25.35 -3.07 5.37
CA LYS A 204 -24.90 -1.71 4.97
C LYS A 204 -23.45 -1.70 4.51
N HIS A 205 -22.56 -2.27 5.32
CA HIS A 205 -21.13 -2.28 5.03
C HIS A 205 -20.77 -3.26 3.90
N HIS A 206 -21.49 -4.38 3.80
CA HIS A 206 -21.32 -5.35 2.73
C HIS A 206 -21.70 -4.79 1.36
N LEU A 207 -22.86 -4.13 1.28
CA LEU A 207 -23.32 -3.46 0.06
C LEU A 207 -22.32 -2.38 -0.36
N LYS A 208 -21.99 -1.45 0.55
CA LYS A 208 -21.11 -0.32 0.23
C LYS A 208 -19.70 -0.78 -0.17
N SER A 209 -19.16 -1.80 0.48
CA SER A 209 -17.87 -2.39 0.08
C SER A 209 -17.94 -2.95 -1.34
N SER A 210 -19.00 -3.69 -1.66
CA SER A 210 -19.21 -4.32 -2.96
C SER A 210 -19.42 -3.29 -4.08
N GLU A 211 -20.17 -2.22 -3.82
CA GLU A 211 -20.34 -1.09 -4.75
C GLU A 211 -19.01 -0.41 -5.05
N ASN A 212 -18.22 -0.11 -4.02
CA ASN A 212 -16.93 0.56 -4.22
C ASN A 212 -15.94 -0.34 -4.95
N TYR A 213 -15.91 -1.65 -4.68
CA TYR A 213 -15.11 -2.60 -5.46
C TYR A 213 -15.59 -2.72 -6.92
N ALA A 214 -16.90 -2.71 -7.17
CA ALA A 214 -17.43 -2.76 -8.53
C ALA A 214 -17.01 -1.52 -9.34
N ILE A 215 -17.13 -0.33 -8.73
CA ILE A 215 -16.70 0.95 -9.32
C ILE A 215 -15.20 0.96 -9.54
N GLU A 216 -14.39 0.58 -8.55
CA GLU A 216 -12.93 0.48 -8.67
C GLU A 216 -12.52 -0.40 -9.85
N LYS A 217 -13.07 -1.62 -9.94
CA LYS A 217 -12.81 -2.52 -11.06
C LYS A 217 -13.27 -1.93 -12.39
N GLY A 218 -14.40 -1.23 -12.41
CA GLY A 218 -14.90 -0.49 -13.57
C GLY A 218 -13.90 0.58 -14.02
N ILE A 219 -13.40 1.41 -13.09
CA ILE A 219 -12.41 2.45 -13.36
C ILE A 219 -11.11 1.83 -13.88
N MET A 220 -10.59 0.79 -13.22
CA MET A 220 -9.37 0.11 -13.64
C MET A 220 -9.52 -0.54 -15.02
N LYS A 221 -10.70 -1.10 -15.32
CA LYS A 221 -11.01 -1.67 -16.63
C LYS A 221 -10.95 -0.60 -17.72
N VAL A 222 -11.64 0.53 -17.54
CA VAL A 222 -11.77 1.57 -18.58
C VAL A 222 -10.55 2.48 -18.67
N GLY A 223 -9.84 2.71 -17.56
CA GLY A 223 -8.75 3.68 -17.45
C GLY A 223 -7.35 3.08 -17.54
N TRP A 224 -7.17 1.80 -17.21
CA TRP A 224 -5.84 1.17 -17.19
C TRP A 224 -5.72 -0.05 -18.10
N LYS A 225 -6.71 -0.96 -18.05
CA LYS A 225 -6.67 -2.26 -18.75
C LYS A 225 -7.19 -2.21 -20.19
N SER A 226 -7.77 -1.09 -20.62
CA SER A 226 -8.30 -0.91 -21.98
C SER A 226 -8.13 0.53 -22.43
N ASP A 227 -8.26 0.74 -23.74
CA ASP A 227 -8.25 2.07 -24.34
C ASP A 227 -9.64 2.74 -24.31
N ILE A 228 -10.65 2.16 -23.62
CA ILE A 228 -12.05 2.67 -23.63
C ILE A 228 -12.12 4.15 -23.24
N LEU A 229 -11.46 4.54 -22.13
CA LEU A 229 -11.45 5.93 -21.68
C LEU A 229 -10.72 6.83 -22.69
N ILE A 230 -9.58 6.40 -23.19
CA ILE A 230 -8.76 7.16 -24.15
C ILE A 230 -9.55 7.36 -25.45
N ASP A 231 -10.16 6.31 -25.98
CA ASP A 231 -10.96 6.37 -27.20
C ASP A 231 -12.15 7.32 -27.05
N LYS A 232 -12.85 7.30 -25.92
CA LYS A 232 -13.94 8.26 -25.64
C LYS A 232 -13.44 9.69 -25.61
N LEU A 233 -12.36 9.96 -24.88
CA LEU A 233 -11.75 11.30 -24.81
C LEU A 233 -11.27 11.79 -26.18
N VAL A 234 -10.68 10.91 -26.98
CA VAL A 234 -10.29 11.22 -28.37
C VAL A 234 -11.51 11.60 -29.21
N GLN A 235 -12.63 10.86 -29.11
CA GLN A 235 -13.85 11.22 -29.82
C GLN A 235 -14.43 12.56 -29.38
N ASP A 236 -14.39 12.86 -28.08
CA ASP A 236 -14.84 14.16 -27.56
C ASP A 236 -13.97 15.31 -28.07
N ARG A 237 -12.64 15.09 -28.15
CA ARG A 237 -11.71 16.07 -28.74
C ARG A 237 -11.93 16.27 -30.23
N ILE A 238 -12.17 15.20 -30.99
CA ILE A 238 -12.51 15.28 -32.42
C ILE A 238 -13.82 16.06 -32.61
N SER A 239 -14.85 15.74 -31.83
CA SER A 239 -16.15 16.41 -31.89
C SER A 239 -16.02 17.90 -31.56
N HIS A 240 -15.26 18.22 -30.51
CA HIS A 240 -14.96 19.60 -30.15
C HIS A 240 -14.21 20.34 -31.26
N TYR A 241 -13.15 19.75 -31.81
CA TYR A 241 -12.39 20.33 -32.92
C TYR A 241 -13.28 20.59 -34.14
N ASN A 242 -14.12 19.63 -34.51
CA ASN A 242 -14.98 19.72 -35.67
C ASN A 242 -16.06 20.80 -35.54
N SER A 243 -16.48 21.12 -34.31
CA SER A 243 -17.44 22.20 -34.02
C SER A 243 -16.87 23.62 -34.22
N ARG A 244 -15.56 23.77 -34.42
CA ARG A 244 -14.88 25.07 -34.54
C ARG A 244 -14.82 25.59 -35.98
N SER A 245 -14.65 26.91 -36.12
CA SER A 245 -14.36 27.55 -37.41
C SER A 245 -13.01 27.08 -37.98
N THR A 246 -12.78 27.24 -39.28
CA THR A 246 -11.51 26.83 -39.92
C THR A 246 -10.29 27.52 -39.30
N GLN A 247 -10.40 28.80 -38.98
CA GLN A 247 -9.34 29.55 -38.31
C GLN A 247 -9.09 28.99 -36.90
N ASP A 248 -10.17 28.70 -36.16
CA ASP A 248 -10.04 28.22 -34.78
C ASP A 248 -9.54 26.79 -34.69
N LYS A 249 -9.83 25.96 -35.70
CA LYS A 249 -9.27 24.61 -35.86
C LYS A 249 -7.75 24.65 -35.90
N ILE A 250 -7.17 25.54 -36.70
CA ILE A 250 -5.71 25.69 -36.78
C ILE A 250 -5.15 26.15 -35.44
N GLY A 251 -5.71 27.21 -34.85
CA GLY A 251 -5.27 27.72 -33.54
C GLY A 251 -5.35 26.64 -32.44
N LEU A 252 -6.43 25.86 -32.42
CA LEU A 252 -6.63 24.78 -31.46
C LEU A 252 -5.64 23.62 -31.68
N MET A 253 -5.36 23.20 -32.91
CA MET A 253 -4.37 22.15 -33.18
C MET A 253 -2.94 22.60 -32.82
N THR A 254 -2.60 23.85 -33.15
CA THR A 254 -1.34 24.46 -32.71
C THR A 254 -1.23 24.45 -31.18
N ALA A 255 -2.30 24.78 -30.46
CA ALA A 255 -2.34 24.71 -29.01
C ALA A 255 -2.08 23.29 -28.47
N TYR A 256 -2.66 22.24 -29.09
CA TYR A 256 -2.37 20.84 -28.73
C TYR A 256 -0.90 20.48 -28.95
N LEU A 257 -0.31 20.84 -30.10
CA LEU A 257 1.10 20.59 -30.42
C LEU A 257 2.05 21.28 -29.44
N ILE A 258 1.82 22.57 -29.15
CA ILE A 258 2.60 23.32 -28.16
C ILE A 258 2.48 22.67 -26.78
N SER A 259 1.25 22.40 -26.33
CA SER A 259 1.01 21.81 -25.01
C SER A 259 1.63 20.43 -24.85
N TYR A 260 1.68 19.64 -25.94
CA TYR A 260 2.31 18.32 -25.95
C TYR A 260 3.83 18.42 -25.80
N ASN A 261 4.46 19.31 -26.59
CA ASN A 261 5.92 19.46 -26.61
C ASN A 261 6.46 20.16 -25.35
N GLN A 262 5.76 21.15 -24.82
CA GLN A 262 6.20 21.95 -23.66
C GLN A 262 5.75 21.36 -22.32
N GLN A 263 4.90 20.33 -22.32
CA GLN A 263 4.40 19.65 -21.12
C GLN A 263 3.63 20.52 -20.10
N SER A 264 3.40 21.79 -20.41
CA SER A 264 2.65 22.78 -19.63
C SER A 264 2.30 23.99 -20.51
N ILE A 265 1.04 24.40 -20.54
CA ILE A 265 0.64 25.79 -20.79
C ILE A 265 -0.14 26.20 -19.53
N LEU A 266 0.59 26.45 -18.44
CA LEU A 266 -0.04 26.75 -17.14
C LEU A 266 -0.87 28.05 -17.18
N GLU A 267 -0.61 28.94 -18.14
CA GLU A 267 -1.38 30.16 -18.32
C GLU A 267 -1.56 30.45 -19.82
N TYR A 268 -2.82 30.44 -20.28
CA TYR A 268 -3.16 31.00 -21.59
C TYR A 268 -3.26 32.52 -21.44
N PRO A 269 -2.50 33.31 -22.22
CA PRO A 269 -2.79 34.73 -22.35
C PRO A 269 -4.27 34.95 -22.68
N PRO A 270 -4.95 35.98 -22.14
CA PRO A 270 -6.38 36.20 -22.38
C PRO A 270 -6.77 36.20 -23.86
N ILE A 271 -5.90 36.70 -24.73
CA ILE A 271 -6.08 36.73 -26.19
C ILE A 271 -6.10 35.34 -26.86
N LEU A 272 -5.56 34.31 -26.20
CA LEU A 272 -5.55 32.92 -26.68
C LEU A 272 -6.57 32.04 -25.94
N SER A 273 -7.40 32.61 -25.06
CA SER A 273 -8.38 31.87 -24.26
C SER A 273 -9.38 31.07 -25.09
N GLN A 274 -9.71 31.53 -26.30
CA GLN A 274 -10.58 30.84 -27.26
C GLN A 274 -9.99 29.50 -27.76
N TYR A 275 -8.68 29.31 -27.65
CA TYR A 275 -7.96 28.07 -28.02
C TYR A 275 -7.64 27.18 -26.82
N ARG A 276 -8.20 27.48 -25.64
CA ARG A 276 -7.99 26.69 -24.44
C ARG A 276 -8.46 25.25 -24.66
N ILE A 277 -7.54 24.32 -24.46
CA ILE A 277 -7.80 22.88 -24.56
C ILE A 277 -8.77 22.46 -23.43
N PRO A 278 -9.94 21.88 -23.74
CA PRO A 278 -10.86 21.38 -22.72
C PRO A 278 -10.26 20.20 -21.95
N ASN A 279 -10.57 20.14 -20.65
CA ASN A 279 -10.23 19.01 -19.79
C ASN A 279 -11.42 18.06 -19.65
N TYR A 280 -11.48 17.02 -20.50
CA TYR A 280 -12.54 16.03 -20.48
C TYR A 280 -12.32 14.91 -19.45
N ALA A 281 -11.07 14.64 -19.07
CA ALA A 281 -10.70 13.61 -18.10
C ALA A 281 -11.01 14.03 -16.65
N THR A 282 -12.25 14.43 -16.37
CA THR A 282 -12.74 14.76 -15.02
C THR A 282 -13.12 13.49 -14.25
N ASN A 283 -13.13 13.54 -12.91
CA ASN A 283 -13.50 12.37 -12.11
C ASN A 283 -14.94 11.92 -12.39
N SER A 284 -15.86 12.86 -12.58
CA SER A 284 -17.27 12.56 -12.92
C SER A 284 -17.38 11.85 -14.28
N TYR A 285 -16.64 12.29 -15.29
CA TYR A 285 -16.64 11.65 -16.60
C TYR A 285 -16.06 10.24 -16.56
N ILE A 286 -14.94 10.05 -15.85
CA ILE A 286 -14.35 8.73 -15.63
C ILE A 286 -15.34 7.80 -14.93
N LEU A 287 -16.03 8.28 -13.89
CA LEU A 287 -17.03 7.50 -13.16
C LEU A 287 -18.23 7.13 -14.02
N GLN A 288 -18.72 8.04 -14.86
CA GLN A 288 -19.82 7.75 -15.77
C GLN A 288 -19.50 6.58 -16.71
N ILE A 289 -18.31 6.59 -17.32
CA ILE A 289 -17.85 5.51 -18.20
C ILE A 289 -17.59 4.23 -17.40
N ALA A 290 -16.97 4.34 -16.22
CA ALA A 290 -16.69 3.21 -15.34
C ALA A 290 -17.97 2.49 -14.89
N ASN A 291 -19.01 3.23 -14.49
CA ASN A 291 -20.29 2.66 -14.04
C ASN A 291 -20.97 1.81 -15.12
N GLN A 292 -20.90 2.24 -16.39
CA GLN A 292 -21.42 1.47 -17.53
C GLN A 292 -20.62 0.18 -17.80
N ASN A 293 -19.40 0.09 -17.28
CA ASN A 293 -18.47 -1.01 -17.50
C ASN A 293 -18.16 -1.83 -16.23
N SER A 294 -18.79 -1.46 -15.11
CA SER A 294 -18.62 -2.09 -13.81
C SER A 294 -19.28 -3.47 -13.79
N ALA A 295 -18.71 -4.39 -13.00
CA ALA A 295 -19.37 -5.68 -12.78
C ALA A 295 -20.69 -5.47 -12.04
N GLU A 296 -21.71 -6.24 -12.39
CA GLU A 296 -22.97 -6.20 -11.67
C GLU A 296 -22.80 -6.80 -10.26
N ILE A 297 -23.34 -6.11 -9.27
CA ILE A 297 -23.44 -6.61 -7.89
C ILE A 297 -24.51 -7.69 -7.84
N SER A 298 -24.22 -8.82 -7.19
CA SER A 298 -25.16 -9.95 -7.10
C SER A 298 -26.49 -9.54 -6.45
N GLY A 299 -27.58 -10.21 -6.85
CA GLY A 299 -28.89 -10.02 -6.23
C GLY A 299 -28.90 -10.27 -4.72
N SER A 300 -28.06 -11.19 -4.22
CA SER A 300 -27.91 -11.46 -2.79
C SER A 300 -27.36 -10.27 -2.00
N ILE A 301 -26.44 -9.52 -2.58
CA ILE A 301 -25.88 -8.31 -1.96
C ILE A 301 -26.87 -7.14 -2.11
N LYS A 302 -27.51 -6.99 -3.28
CA LYS A 302 -28.55 -5.97 -3.50
C LYS A 302 -29.76 -6.15 -2.58
N ALA A 303 -30.00 -7.35 -2.05
CA ALA A 303 -31.04 -7.57 -1.04
C ALA A 303 -30.79 -6.78 0.26
N PHE A 304 -29.58 -6.26 0.50
CA PHE A 304 -29.31 -5.36 1.63
C PHE A 304 -29.59 -3.88 1.35
N ASP A 305 -29.91 -3.50 0.11
CA ASP A 305 -30.33 -2.14 -0.24
C ASP A 305 -31.84 -1.95 0.02
N PRO A 306 -32.24 -1.10 1.00
CA PRO A 306 -33.65 -0.87 1.30
C PRO A 306 -34.44 -0.32 0.11
N ILE A 307 -33.81 0.52 -0.73
CA ILE A 307 -34.46 1.13 -1.89
C ILE A 307 -34.72 0.06 -2.95
N HIS A 308 -33.72 -0.77 -3.24
CA HIS A 308 -33.86 -1.90 -4.15
C HIS A 308 -34.96 -2.86 -3.70
N CYS A 309 -34.98 -3.23 -2.42
CA CYS A 309 -36.00 -4.10 -1.85
C CYS A 309 -37.40 -3.51 -1.99
N GLN A 310 -37.57 -2.23 -1.62
CA GLN A 310 -38.86 -1.56 -1.70
C GLN A 310 -39.36 -1.48 -3.15
N ASN A 311 -38.47 -1.22 -4.10
CA ASN A 311 -38.82 -1.19 -5.52
C ASN A 311 -39.32 -2.55 -6.01
N LEU A 312 -38.63 -3.65 -5.66
CA LEU A 312 -39.07 -5.00 -6.05
C LEU A 312 -40.40 -5.38 -5.41
N ILE A 313 -40.62 -5.01 -4.15
CA ILE A 313 -41.90 -5.23 -3.46
C ILE A 313 -43.03 -4.43 -4.12
N ASN A 314 -42.79 -3.15 -4.47
CA ASN A 314 -43.75 -2.31 -5.17
C ASN A 314 -44.07 -2.85 -6.57
N MET A 315 -43.06 -3.35 -7.30
CA MET A 315 -43.26 -3.99 -8.60
C MET A 315 -44.10 -5.27 -8.47
N ALA A 316 -43.87 -6.09 -7.45
CA ALA A 316 -44.70 -7.25 -7.15
C ALA A 316 -46.15 -6.84 -6.81
N ALA A 317 -46.33 -5.77 -6.02
CA ALA A 317 -47.66 -5.24 -5.68
C ALA A 317 -48.42 -4.72 -6.90
N ALA A 318 -47.70 -4.14 -7.86
CA ALA A 318 -48.25 -3.66 -9.14
C ALA A 318 -48.46 -4.78 -10.18
N GLY A 319 -48.15 -6.04 -9.86
CA GLY A 319 -48.26 -7.16 -10.79
C GLY A 319 -47.21 -7.14 -11.93
N LEU A 320 -46.17 -6.32 -11.81
CA LEU A 320 -45.08 -6.22 -12.80
C LEU A 320 -44.09 -7.39 -12.71
N ILE A 321 -44.14 -8.16 -11.62
CA ILE A 321 -43.37 -9.39 -11.44
C ILE A 321 -44.36 -10.56 -11.48
N PRO A 322 -44.43 -11.32 -12.59
CA PRO A 322 -45.44 -12.36 -12.77
C PRO A 322 -45.41 -13.39 -11.64
N ASN A 323 -46.60 -13.71 -11.11
CA ASN A 323 -46.82 -14.77 -10.12
C ASN A 323 -46.11 -14.59 -8.76
N ILE A 324 -45.60 -13.39 -8.44
CA ILE A 324 -44.98 -13.11 -7.14
C ILE A 324 -45.80 -12.06 -6.41
N ARG A 325 -46.37 -12.45 -5.26
CA ARG A 325 -47.03 -11.52 -4.34
C ARG A 325 -45.98 -10.73 -3.52
N PRO A 326 -46.29 -9.52 -3.05
CA PRO A 326 -45.38 -8.70 -2.24
C PRO A 326 -44.76 -9.43 -1.05
N GLU A 327 -45.55 -10.21 -0.31
CA GLU A 327 -45.12 -11.00 0.84
C GLU A 327 -44.12 -12.11 0.47
N ASN A 328 -44.31 -12.73 -0.71
CA ASN A 328 -43.38 -13.73 -1.22
C ASN A 328 -42.07 -13.09 -1.67
N MET A 329 -42.13 -11.89 -2.27
CA MET A 329 -40.92 -11.14 -2.63
C MET A 329 -40.11 -10.73 -1.38
N ALA A 330 -40.78 -10.24 -0.34
CA ALA A 330 -40.13 -9.90 0.92
C ALA A 330 -39.41 -11.13 1.53
N LYS A 331 -40.04 -12.30 1.49
CA LYS A 331 -39.43 -13.56 1.94
C LYS A 331 -38.22 -13.96 1.10
N ILE A 332 -38.31 -13.88 -0.23
CA ILE A 332 -37.18 -14.17 -1.14
C ILE A 332 -35.98 -13.27 -0.82
N LEU A 333 -36.21 -11.98 -0.59
CA LEU A 333 -35.16 -11.03 -0.24
C LEU A 333 -34.50 -11.38 1.10
N GLU A 334 -35.28 -11.80 2.09
CA GLU A 334 -34.74 -12.24 3.38
C GLU A 334 -33.92 -13.54 3.24
N ASP A 335 -34.42 -14.51 2.48
CA ASP A 335 -33.70 -15.76 2.20
C ASP A 335 -32.36 -15.51 1.48
N LEU A 336 -32.32 -14.53 0.58
CA LEU A 336 -31.10 -14.08 -0.09
C LEU A 336 -30.09 -13.46 0.88
N ARG A 337 -30.53 -12.59 1.79
CA ARG A 337 -29.66 -12.01 2.83
C ARG A 337 -29.07 -13.10 3.72
N GLU A 338 -29.91 -14.02 4.17
CA GLU A 338 -29.50 -15.14 5.03
C GLU A 338 -28.55 -16.11 4.31
N SER A 339 -28.74 -16.33 3.02
CA SER A 339 -27.80 -17.08 2.19
C SER A 339 -26.43 -16.40 2.13
N GLU A 340 -26.38 -15.09 1.89
CA GLU A 340 -25.11 -14.34 1.83
C GLU A 340 -24.42 -14.31 3.21
N ILE A 341 -25.18 -14.08 4.29
CA ILE A 341 -24.65 -14.14 5.66
C ILE A 341 -24.04 -15.51 5.96
N ARG A 342 -24.74 -16.60 5.61
CA ARG A 342 -24.22 -17.97 5.82
C ARG A 342 -22.94 -18.22 5.04
N LYS A 343 -22.88 -17.76 3.80
CA LYS A 343 -21.67 -17.86 2.96
C LYS A 343 -20.49 -17.10 3.58
N MET A 344 -20.74 -15.91 4.13
CA MET A 344 -19.72 -15.06 4.74
C MET A 344 -19.25 -15.56 6.11
N ILE A 345 -20.16 -16.09 6.94
CA ILE A 345 -19.81 -16.71 8.22
C ILE A 345 -19.07 -18.05 8.01
N GLY A 346 -19.35 -18.74 6.89
CA GLY A 346 -18.85 -20.08 6.63
C GLY A 346 -19.38 -21.13 7.62
N ASN A 347 -18.80 -22.33 7.54
CA ASN A 347 -18.78 -23.27 8.65
C ASN A 347 -17.51 -22.98 9.45
N PRO A 348 -17.53 -22.12 10.49
CA PRO A 348 -16.35 -21.97 11.34
C PRO A 348 -15.99 -23.36 11.86
N PRO A 349 -14.70 -23.73 11.87
CA PRO A 349 -14.27 -24.94 12.57
C PRO A 349 -14.84 -24.87 13.99
N SER A 350 -15.45 -25.95 14.47
CA SER A 350 -15.95 -26.09 15.86
C SER A 350 -14.93 -25.64 16.91
N ASN A 351 -13.66 -25.65 16.53
CA ASN A 351 -12.50 -25.37 17.36
C ASN A 351 -12.29 -23.86 17.61
N THR A 352 -12.89 -22.96 16.83
CA THR A 352 -12.67 -21.50 16.99
C THR A 352 -13.31 -20.94 18.26
N ALA A 353 -14.54 -21.37 18.57
CA ALA A 353 -15.23 -20.99 19.80
C ALA A 353 -14.58 -21.60 21.06
N ILE A 354 -14.02 -22.80 20.93
CA ILE A 354 -13.26 -23.48 21.99
C ILE A 354 -11.98 -22.68 22.31
N THR A 355 -11.27 -22.19 21.28
CA THR A 355 -10.05 -21.41 21.47
C THR A 355 -10.33 -20.07 22.19
N LEU A 356 -11.45 -19.39 21.91
CA LEU A 356 -11.80 -18.14 22.61
C LEU A 356 -12.23 -18.34 24.07
N SER A 357 -12.88 -19.45 24.40
CA SER A 357 -13.22 -19.77 25.79
C SER A 357 -12.01 -20.27 26.57
N GLU A 358 -11.12 -21.02 25.93
CA GLU A 358 -9.83 -21.43 26.47
C GLU A 358 -8.96 -20.20 26.79
N LEU A 359 -8.91 -19.17 25.92
CA LEU A 359 -8.26 -17.88 26.18
C LEU A 359 -8.65 -17.31 27.52
N LYS A 360 -9.96 -17.13 27.65
CA LYS A 360 -10.51 -16.46 28.80
C LYS A 360 -10.27 -17.28 30.07
N SER A 361 -10.42 -18.60 30.01
CA SER A 361 -10.11 -19.47 31.16
C SER A 361 -8.65 -19.38 31.57
N PHE A 362 -7.75 -19.17 30.60
CA PHE A 362 -6.32 -19.00 30.84
C PHE A 362 -6.02 -17.62 31.44
N ASP A 363 -6.62 -16.56 30.92
CA ASP A 363 -6.51 -15.20 31.47
C ASP A 363 -7.07 -15.11 32.89
N ASP A 364 -8.25 -15.69 33.13
CA ASP A 364 -8.86 -15.78 34.47
C ASP A 364 -7.95 -16.54 35.43
N TYR A 365 -7.27 -17.60 34.96
CA TYR A 365 -6.28 -18.32 35.75
C TYR A 365 -5.05 -17.46 36.07
N LEU A 366 -4.50 -16.74 35.08
CA LEU A 366 -3.36 -15.86 35.28
C LEU A 366 -3.69 -14.73 36.26
N GLN A 367 -4.89 -14.16 36.17
CA GLN A 367 -5.35 -13.08 37.05
C GLN A 367 -5.88 -13.59 38.40
N SER A 368 -6.05 -14.89 38.56
CA SER A 368 -6.37 -15.46 39.86
C SER A 368 -5.21 -15.24 40.82
N GLY A 369 -5.49 -14.90 42.08
CA GLY A 369 -4.44 -14.82 43.12
C GLY A 369 -3.71 -16.16 43.39
N ASN A 370 -4.04 -17.21 42.64
CA ASN A 370 -3.43 -18.54 42.67
C ASN A 370 -2.36 -18.74 41.59
N PHE A 371 -2.08 -17.73 40.75
CA PHE A 371 -1.03 -17.81 39.76
C PHE A 371 0.35 -17.93 40.43
N ASN A 372 0.99 -19.09 40.29
CA ASN A 372 2.37 -19.30 40.72
C ASN A 372 3.27 -19.27 39.47
N PRO A 373 4.05 -18.20 39.26
CA PRO A 373 4.80 -18.03 38.01
C PRO A 373 5.91 -19.07 37.80
N LEU A 374 6.39 -19.71 38.87
CA LEU A 374 7.50 -20.67 38.81
C LEU A 374 7.03 -22.13 38.83
N ASN A 375 5.90 -22.42 39.47
CA ASN A 375 5.44 -23.80 39.67
C ASN A 375 4.21 -24.16 38.81
N SER A 376 3.55 -23.19 38.18
CA SER A 376 2.40 -23.48 37.33
C SER A 376 2.83 -23.85 35.91
N PRO A 377 2.10 -24.77 35.22
CA PRO A 377 2.38 -25.14 33.84
C PRO A 377 1.92 -24.06 32.84
N TRP A 378 1.89 -22.78 33.25
CA TRP A 378 1.30 -21.69 32.47
C TRP A 378 2.00 -21.50 31.13
N LEU A 379 3.34 -21.61 31.08
CA LEU A 379 4.11 -21.43 29.85
C LEU A 379 3.76 -22.52 28.82
N LYS A 380 3.57 -23.77 29.28
CA LYS A 380 3.14 -24.86 28.42
C LYS A 380 1.73 -24.60 27.87
N LYS A 381 0.79 -24.24 28.75
CA LYS A 381 -0.59 -23.92 28.35
C LYS A 381 -0.65 -22.74 27.37
N ALA A 382 0.09 -21.66 27.63
CA ALA A 382 0.16 -20.49 26.75
C ALA A 382 0.71 -20.85 25.36
N ARG A 383 1.71 -21.75 25.29
CA ARG A 383 2.26 -22.24 24.01
C ARG A 383 1.30 -23.12 23.23
N GLU A 384 0.70 -24.12 23.89
CA GLU A 384 -0.33 -24.98 23.29
C GLU A 384 -1.50 -24.13 22.77
N TYR A 385 -1.85 -23.10 23.52
CA TYR A 385 -2.89 -22.15 23.16
C TYR A 385 -2.51 -21.32 21.92
N ALA A 386 -1.34 -20.66 21.94
CA ALA A 386 -0.86 -19.92 20.80
C ALA A 386 -0.78 -20.81 19.55
N GLU A 387 -0.33 -22.05 19.67
CA GLU A 387 -0.32 -23.02 18.58
C GLU A 387 -1.71 -23.25 17.96
N LYS A 388 -2.76 -23.34 18.79
CA LYS A 388 -4.15 -23.43 18.29
C LYS A 388 -4.56 -22.17 17.53
N VAL A 389 -4.26 -20.98 18.04
CA VAL A 389 -4.55 -19.70 17.34
C VAL A 389 -3.84 -19.66 16.00
N TYR A 390 -2.54 -19.98 15.98
CA TYR A 390 -1.74 -19.97 14.76
C TYR A 390 -2.19 -21.01 13.73
N LYS A 391 -2.74 -22.14 14.15
CA LYS A 391 -3.36 -23.14 13.26
C LYS A 391 -4.69 -22.66 12.66
N LEU A 392 -5.40 -21.78 13.36
CA LEU A 392 -6.69 -21.24 12.94
C LEU A 392 -6.57 -19.95 12.12
N LYS A 393 -5.41 -19.28 12.15
CA LYS A 393 -5.23 -17.93 11.57
C LYS A 393 -5.71 -17.83 10.10
N ASP A 394 -5.42 -18.84 9.28
CA ASP A 394 -5.78 -18.84 7.86
C ASP A 394 -7.25 -19.28 7.62
N GLN A 395 -7.96 -19.68 8.68
CA GLN A 395 -9.33 -20.19 8.65
C GLN A 395 -10.35 -19.21 9.28
N ILE A 396 -9.87 -18.12 9.84
CA ILE A 396 -10.68 -17.10 10.50
C ILE A 396 -10.47 -15.74 9.83
N PRO A 397 -11.43 -14.81 9.92
CA PRO A 397 -11.24 -13.46 9.38
C PRO A 397 -10.07 -12.72 10.05
N ASP A 398 -9.33 -11.90 9.29
CA ASP A 398 -8.13 -11.16 9.74
C ASP A 398 -8.32 -10.38 11.06
N TYR A 399 -9.50 -9.79 11.29
CA TYR A 399 -9.75 -9.04 12.54
C TYR A 399 -9.80 -9.97 13.76
N LEU A 400 -10.36 -11.19 13.59
CA LEU A 400 -10.46 -12.18 14.66
C LEU A 400 -9.10 -12.82 14.90
N GLU A 401 -8.33 -13.09 13.84
CA GLU A 401 -6.92 -13.45 13.97
C GLU A 401 -6.18 -12.41 14.82
N LYS A 402 -6.31 -11.13 14.46
CA LYS A 402 -5.64 -10.04 15.18
C LYS A 402 -6.04 -10.00 16.65
N GLU A 403 -7.34 -10.07 16.96
CA GLU A 403 -7.85 -10.07 18.33
C GLU A 403 -7.35 -11.27 19.13
N MET A 404 -7.34 -12.47 18.53
CA MET A 404 -6.84 -13.69 19.17
C MET A 404 -5.32 -13.62 19.41
N MET A 405 -4.56 -13.05 18.46
CA MET A 405 -3.11 -12.85 18.60
C MET A 405 -2.78 -11.78 19.65
N GLU A 406 -3.57 -10.70 19.74
CA GLU A 406 -3.43 -9.69 20.78
C GLU A 406 -3.74 -10.28 22.16
N ALA A 407 -4.76 -11.13 22.28
CA ALA A 407 -5.05 -11.85 23.51
C ALA A 407 -3.90 -12.79 23.93
N VAL A 408 -3.34 -13.58 22.98
CA VAL A 408 -2.12 -14.39 23.23
C VAL A 408 -1.00 -13.52 23.81
N ASP A 409 -0.75 -12.37 23.17
CA ASP A 409 0.31 -11.45 23.58
C ASP A 409 0.06 -10.92 24.99
N GLU A 410 -1.17 -10.47 25.29
CA GLU A 410 -1.56 -9.94 26.60
C GLU A 410 -1.36 -10.99 27.71
N SER A 411 -1.75 -12.24 27.49
CA SER A 411 -1.53 -13.32 28.46
C SER A 411 -0.03 -13.53 28.72
N PHE A 412 0.80 -13.55 27.66
CA PHE A 412 2.26 -13.67 27.81
C PHE A 412 2.87 -12.47 28.53
N ILE A 413 2.46 -11.25 28.17
CA ILE A 413 2.93 -10.02 28.79
C ILE A 413 2.64 -10.05 30.29
N PHE A 414 1.41 -10.39 30.68
CA PHE A 414 1.02 -10.49 32.08
C PHE A 414 1.87 -11.54 32.82
N ALA A 415 1.90 -12.77 32.32
CA ALA A 415 2.60 -13.87 32.99
C ALA A 415 4.11 -13.62 33.12
N LEU A 416 4.75 -13.04 32.09
CA LEU A 416 6.17 -12.69 32.12
C LEU A 416 6.46 -11.54 33.10
N LYS A 417 5.59 -10.52 33.18
CA LYS A 417 5.72 -9.43 34.15
C LYS A 417 5.60 -9.94 35.58
N GLU A 418 4.61 -10.76 35.87
CA GLU A 418 4.41 -11.35 37.20
C GLU A 418 5.58 -12.28 37.58
N THR A 419 6.08 -13.07 36.63
CA THR A 419 7.29 -13.87 36.82
C THR A 419 8.50 -13.00 37.18
N ALA A 420 8.71 -11.91 36.45
CA ALA A 420 9.80 -10.98 36.70
C ALA A 420 9.69 -10.34 38.09
N LEU A 421 8.50 -9.84 38.46
CA LEU A 421 8.27 -9.19 39.76
C LEU A 421 8.36 -10.19 40.93
N TYR A 422 7.96 -11.44 40.71
CA TYR A 422 8.16 -12.50 41.69
C TYR A 422 9.65 -12.79 41.92
N MET A 423 10.45 -12.84 40.85
CA MET A 423 11.89 -13.06 40.95
C MET A 423 12.64 -11.87 41.56
N ASN A 424 12.23 -10.65 41.22
CA ASN A 424 12.77 -9.39 41.72
C ASN A 424 11.65 -8.33 41.80
N PRO A 425 11.12 -8.01 43.00
CA PRO A 425 10.03 -7.05 43.17
C PRO A 425 10.33 -5.63 42.66
N LYS A 426 11.60 -5.30 42.40
CA LYS A 426 12.03 -4.00 41.89
C LYS A 426 12.26 -3.98 40.38
N ALA A 427 12.02 -5.07 39.65
CA ALA A 427 12.32 -5.17 38.22
C ALA A 427 11.68 -4.06 37.35
N ASN A 428 10.54 -3.52 37.78
CA ASN A 428 9.81 -2.44 37.09
C ASN A 428 10.30 -1.01 37.39
N ILE A 429 10.96 -0.79 38.52
CA ILE A 429 11.33 0.54 39.02
C ILE A 429 12.84 0.74 39.16
N THR A 430 13.64 -0.26 38.82
CA THR A 430 15.11 -0.16 38.89
C THR A 430 15.62 0.84 37.85
N SER A 431 16.38 1.83 38.30
CA SER A 431 17.02 2.81 37.40
C SER A 431 18.09 2.13 36.54
N GLU A 432 18.45 2.72 35.39
CA GLU A 432 19.41 2.09 34.48
C GLU A 432 20.79 1.78 35.12
N PRO A 433 21.40 2.68 35.93
CA PRO A 433 22.63 2.37 36.66
C PRO A 433 22.47 1.22 37.67
N GLU A 434 21.31 1.14 38.35
CA GLU A 434 21.03 0.03 39.26
C GLU A 434 20.83 -1.28 38.49
N LYS A 435 20.21 -1.26 37.30
CA LYS A 435 20.09 -2.45 36.45
C LYS A 435 21.47 -2.99 36.07
N ILE A 436 22.40 -2.11 35.67
CA ILE A 436 23.79 -2.49 35.37
C ILE A 436 24.44 -3.15 36.59
N THR A 437 24.22 -2.59 37.78
CA THR A 437 24.69 -3.18 39.05
C THR A 437 24.08 -4.58 39.27
N GLN A 438 22.77 -4.75 39.04
CA GLN A 438 22.12 -6.06 39.13
C GLN A 438 22.66 -7.06 38.10
N PHE A 439 22.89 -6.66 36.84
CA PHE A 439 23.49 -7.55 35.85
C PHE A 439 24.91 -7.99 36.23
N ARG A 440 25.67 -7.10 36.87
CA ARG A 440 27.03 -7.38 37.32
C ARG A 440 27.07 -8.26 38.57
N ASP A 441 26.17 -8.04 39.52
CA ASP A 441 26.30 -8.58 40.87
C ASP A 441 25.26 -9.67 41.20
N ASN A 442 24.17 -9.80 40.43
CA ASN A 442 23.11 -10.79 40.66
C ASN A 442 22.37 -11.20 39.37
N GLY A 443 22.82 -12.28 38.73
CA GLY A 443 22.27 -12.77 37.47
C GLY A 443 20.79 -13.18 37.55
N LYS A 444 20.28 -13.62 38.71
CA LYS A 444 18.85 -13.91 38.89
C LYS A 444 18.02 -12.63 38.77
N ASN A 445 18.45 -11.56 39.44
CA ASN A 445 17.80 -10.25 39.33
C ASN A 445 17.97 -9.66 37.93
N GLY A 446 19.11 -9.91 37.28
CA GLY A 446 19.32 -9.57 35.88
C GLY A 446 18.31 -10.23 34.93
N VAL A 447 18.08 -11.54 35.07
CA VAL A 447 17.05 -12.25 34.29
C VAL A 447 15.66 -11.66 34.54
N ALA A 448 15.32 -11.36 35.78
CA ALA A 448 14.04 -10.74 36.12
C ALA A 448 13.86 -9.37 35.42
N ILE A 449 14.90 -8.54 35.39
CA ILE A 449 14.89 -7.26 34.65
C ILE A 449 14.68 -7.51 33.16
N LEU A 450 15.40 -8.45 32.54
CA LEU A 450 15.25 -8.75 31.11
C LEU A 450 13.86 -9.28 30.76
N LEU A 451 13.27 -10.14 31.60
CA LEU A 451 11.90 -10.62 31.43
C LEU A 451 10.90 -9.46 31.47
N TYR A 452 11.05 -8.54 32.42
CA TYR A 452 10.19 -7.37 32.52
C TYR A 452 10.34 -6.44 31.31
N GLU A 453 11.57 -6.14 30.91
CA GLU A 453 11.90 -5.32 29.75
C GLU A 453 11.33 -5.92 28.45
N PHE A 454 11.44 -7.24 28.28
CA PHE A 454 10.88 -7.95 27.14
C PHE A 454 9.35 -7.88 27.16
N ALA A 455 8.72 -8.22 28.28
CA ALA A 455 7.28 -8.22 28.43
C ALA A 455 6.65 -6.84 28.21
N THR A 456 7.34 -5.75 28.58
CA THR A 456 6.79 -4.40 28.50
C THR A 456 7.24 -3.60 27.28
N GLY A 457 8.23 -4.08 26.52
CA GLY A 457 8.82 -3.29 25.44
C GLY A 457 9.74 -2.17 25.95
N THR A 458 10.15 -2.19 27.22
CA THR A 458 11.01 -1.17 27.83
C THR A 458 12.47 -1.60 27.86
N GLY A 459 13.40 -0.67 28.12
CA GLY A 459 14.83 -0.95 28.21
C GLY A 459 15.56 -0.86 26.86
N ALA A 460 16.86 -1.19 26.88
CA ALA A 460 17.72 -1.12 25.71
C ALA A 460 17.33 -2.16 24.64
N ASN A 461 17.70 -1.89 23.38
CA ASN A 461 17.59 -2.86 22.29
C ASN A 461 18.65 -3.96 22.37
N ILE A 462 19.83 -3.61 22.91
CA ILE A 462 20.99 -4.49 23.06
C ILE A 462 21.47 -4.41 24.51
N ARG A 463 21.79 -5.57 25.09
CA ARG A 463 22.34 -5.74 26.43
C ARG A 463 23.67 -6.47 26.32
N ASP A 464 24.77 -5.75 26.54
CA ASP A 464 26.11 -6.34 26.60
C ASP A 464 26.42 -6.80 28.02
N PHE A 465 26.91 -8.04 28.15
CA PHE A 465 27.35 -8.66 29.39
C PHE A 465 28.82 -9.05 29.26
N PRO A 466 29.73 -8.20 29.74
CA PRO A 466 31.15 -8.54 29.84
C PRO A 466 31.41 -9.70 30.81
N PHE A 467 32.63 -10.25 30.80
CA PHE A 467 32.98 -11.43 31.58
C PHE A 467 32.88 -11.25 33.10
N ASP A 468 33.12 -10.04 33.61
CA ASP A 468 33.05 -9.74 35.04
C ASP A 468 31.62 -9.73 35.60
N TYR A 469 30.61 -9.71 34.72
CA TYR A 469 29.20 -9.71 35.12
C TYR A 469 28.75 -11.09 35.57
N ASP A 470 27.97 -11.15 36.64
CA ASP A 470 27.36 -12.39 37.14
C ASP A 470 26.45 -13.04 36.10
N MET A 471 25.79 -12.24 35.23
CA MET A 471 25.09 -12.76 34.05
C MET A 471 26.00 -13.66 33.19
N THR A 472 27.21 -13.22 32.85
CA THR A 472 28.15 -14.01 32.02
C THR A 472 28.71 -15.19 32.79
N LYS A 473 29.04 -15.02 34.07
CA LYS A 473 29.53 -16.12 34.92
C LYS A 473 28.49 -17.23 35.05
N GLN A 474 27.23 -16.89 35.28
CA GLN A 474 26.13 -17.86 35.34
C GLN A 474 25.87 -18.49 33.97
N MET A 475 25.92 -17.74 32.87
CA MET A 475 25.82 -18.32 31.52
C MET A 475 26.90 -19.40 31.30
N LEU A 476 28.12 -19.16 31.78
CA LEU A 476 29.26 -20.08 31.65
C LEU A 476 29.34 -21.19 32.71
N ALA A 477 28.36 -21.31 33.60
CA ALA A 477 28.38 -22.36 34.62
C ALA A 477 28.22 -23.78 34.01
N GLY A 478 28.76 -24.79 34.70
CA GLY A 478 28.62 -26.18 34.28
C GLY A 478 29.33 -26.49 32.95
N ASN A 479 28.62 -27.16 32.02
CA ASN A 479 29.21 -27.69 30.78
C ASN A 479 29.26 -26.70 29.62
N VAL A 480 28.73 -25.49 29.77
CA VAL A 480 28.64 -24.50 28.67
C VAL A 480 30.00 -24.19 28.03
N PRO A 481 31.10 -23.95 28.79
CA PRO A 481 32.41 -23.72 28.19
C PRO A 481 32.93 -24.92 27.37
N SER A 482 32.63 -26.14 27.81
CA SER A 482 33.00 -27.37 27.09
C SER A 482 32.21 -27.52 25.79
N ASP A 483 30.90 -27.27 25.84
CA ASP A 483 30.02 -27.29 24.66
C ASP A 483 30.48 -26.27 23.60
N ILE A 484 30.84 -25.06 24.03
CA ILE A 484 31.35 -23.99 23.16
C ILE A 484 32.72 -24.35 22.57
N LYS A 485 33.63 -24.89 23.40
CA LYS A 485 34.93 -25.39 22.93
C LYS A 485 34.75 -26.47 21.87
N LYS A 486 33.83 -27.41 22.09
CA LYS A 486 33.50 -28.48 21.14
C LYS A 486 32.93 -27.91 19.84
N ASP A 487 31.99 -26.97 19.90
CA ASP A 487 31.47 -26.30 18.69
C ASP A 487 32.61 -25.60 17.92
N PHE A 488 33.42 -24.79 18.59
CA PHE A 488 34.56 -24.12 17.94
C PHE A 488 35.51 -25.09 17.22
N LEU A 489 35.93 -26.17 17.89
CA LEU A 489 36.80 -27.19 17.28
C LEU A 489 36.12 -27.89 16.10
N ASN A 490 34.81 -28.15 16.18
CA ASN A 490 34.05 -28.68 15.06
C ASN A 490 33.98 -27.70 13.89
N GLN A 491 33.80 -26.40 14.14
CA GLN A 491 33.80 -25.39 13.08
C GLN A 491 35.18 -25.24 12.41
N LEU A 492 36.27 -25.34 13.19
CA LEU A 492 37.63 -25.38 12.65
C LEU A 492 37.85 -26.61 11.75
N SER A 493 37.49 -27.79 12.26
CA SER A 493 37.61 -29.05 11.51
C SER A 493 36.82 -29.04 10.20
N LYS A 494 35.58 -28.51 10.22
CA LYS A 494 34.76 -28.33 9.01
C LYS A 494 35.40 -27.42 7.95
N ARG A 495 36.24 -26.48 8.38
CA ARG A 495 36.98 -25.58 7.49
C ARG A 495 38.34 -26.13 7.07
N GLY A 496 38.76 -27.29 7.59
CA GLY A 496 40.09 -27.84 7.37
C GLY A 496 41.20 -26.96 7.95
N ALA A 497 40.90 -26.15 8.97
CA ALA A 497 41.85 -25.21 9.56
C ALA A 497 42.32 -25.67 10.95
N THR A 498 43.58 -25.41 11.25
CA THR A 498 44.19 -25.55 12.58
C THR A 498 43.92 -24.31 13.45
N PHE A 499 44.19 -24.41 14.75
CA PHE A 499 44.08 -23.27 15.66
C PHE A 499 45.09 -22.16 15.29
N GLU A 500 46.30 -22.56 14.94
CA GLU A 500 47.38 -21.68 14.49
C GLU A 500 46.95 -20.87 13.27
N GLU A 501 46.46 -21.53 12.22
CA GLU A 501 45.97 -20.85 11.01
C GLU A 501 44.82 -19.90 11.30
N PHE A 502 43.91 -20.26 12.22
CA PHE A 502 42.83 -19.37 12.66
C PHE A 502 43.35 -18.08 13.30
N VAL A 503 44.39 -18.19 14.14
CA VAL A 503 45.04 -17.04 14.80
C VAL A 503 45.83 -16.21 13.78
N GLU A 504 46.67 -16.85 12.96
CA GLU A 504 47.53 -16.18 11.97
C GLU A 504 46.72 -15.40 10.93
N GLN A 505 45.59 -15.95 10.50
CA GLN A 505 44.73 -15.33 9.49
C GLN A 505 43.73 -14.32 10.08
N ASN A 506 43.75 -14.11 11.40
CA ASN A 506 42.84 -13.23 12.14
C ASN A 506 41.34 -13.47 11.78
N GLN A 507 40.95 -14.73 11.58
CA GLN A 507 39.63 -15.05 11.07
C GLN A 507 38.54 -14.93 12.13
N THR A 508 37.32 -14.59 11.72
CA THR A 508 36.14 -14.78 12.55
C THR A 508 35.38 -16.02 12.09
N ILE A 509 35.04 -16.89 13.04
CA ILE A 509 34.24 -18.09 12.78
C ILE A 509 32.88 -17.94 13.45
N ALA A 510 31.81 -18.12 12.68
CA ALA A 510 30.46 -18.24 13.22
C ALA A 510 30.23 -19.66 13.74
N GLY A 511 29.57 -19.77 14.88
CA GLY A 511 29.18 -21.01 15.52
C GLY A 511 27.83 -20.89 16.19
N SER A 512 27.51 -21.87 17.02
CA SER A 512 26.23 -21.91 17.73
C SER A 512 26.36 -22.65 19.04
N TYR A 513 25.73 -22.11 20.08
CA TYR A 513 25.48 -22.80 21.33
C TYR A 513 24.02 -23.24 21.38
N ALA A 514 23.79 -24.54 21.19
CA ALA A 514 22.47 -25.13 21.27
C ALA A 514 22.18 -25.62 22.70
N PHE A 515 21.31 -24.91 23.42
CA PHE A 515 20.85 -25.31 24.75
C PHE A 515 19.90 -26.52 24.70
N SER A 516 19.18 -26.68 23.58
CA SER A 516 18.47 -27.90 23.20
C SER A 516 19.07 -28.42 21.89
N PRO A 517 19.53 -29.68 21.80
CA PRO A 517 19.84 -30.28 20.50
C PRO A 517 18.59 -30.23 19.61
N ASP A 518 18.75 -29.86 18.35
CA ASP A 518 17.69 -29.90 17.33
C ASP A 518 17.09 -31.31 17.30
N HIS A 519 15.84 -31.45 17.74
CA HIS A 519 14.89 -32.56 17.56
C HIS A 519 15.37 -34.03 17.71
N THR A 520 16.62 -34.29 18.11
CA THR A 520 17.27 -35.60 17.96
C THR A 520 17.40 -36.36 19.28
N ASN A 521 17.36 -35.69 20.45
CA ASN A 521 17.29 -36.38 21.74
C ASN A 521 16.58 -35.54 22.83
N VAL A 522 15.28 -35.75 23.01
CA VAL A 522 14.42 -35.04 23.99
C VAL A 522 14.95 -35.17 25.43
N GLN A 523 15.58 -36.32 25.74
CA GLN A 523 16.12 -36.60 27.07
C GLN A 523 17.32 -35.72 27.44
N ASP A 524 18.22 -35.45 26.49
CA ASP A 524 19.37 -34.56 26.71
C ASP A 524 18.94 -33.11 26.86
N SER A 525 17.95 -32.67 26.09
CA SER A 525 17.36 -31.33 26.22
C SER A 525 16.70 -31.12 27.59
N PHE A 526 15.93 -32.12 28.05
CA PHE A 526 15.30 -32.07 29.36
C PHE A 526 16.33 -32.05 30.49
N ASN A 527 17.36 -32.90 30.42
CA ASN A 527 18.44 -32.92 31.41
C ASN A 527 19.24 -31.61 31.46
N LYS A 528 19.46 -30.96 30.31
CA LYS A 528 20.08 -29.62 30.27
C LYS A 528 19.18 -28.56 30.91
N HIS A 529 17.87 -28.60 30.68
CA HIS A 529 16.91 -27.69 31.32
C HIS A 529 16.83 -27.89 32.84
N VAL A 530 16.81 -29.13 33.33
CA VAL A 530 16.74 -29.44 34.77
C VAL A 530 17.99 -28.96 35.51
N LYS A 531 19.16 -29.00 34.88
CA LYS A 531 20.44 -28.60 35.49
C LYS A 531 20.80 -27.13 35.27
N ALA A 532 20.03 -26.40 34.48
CA ALA A 532 20.34 -25.02 34.14
C ALA A 532 20.02 -24.05 35.28
N ASN A 533 20.88 -23.05 35.44
CA ASN A 533 20.54 -21.90 36.28
C ASN A 533 19.60 -20.92 35.53
N TRP A 534 19.15 -19.89 36.23
CA TRP A 534 18.19 -18.90 35.70
C TRP A 534 18.66 -18.23 34.41
N VAL A 535 19.96 -17.89 34.30
CA VAL A 535 20.50 -17.22 33.10
C VAL A 535 20.52 -18.18 31.92
N GLN A 536 21.01 -19.40 32.12
CA GLN A 536 21.06 -20.43 31.08
C GLN A 536 19.67 -20.81 30.58
N PHE A 537 18.71 -20.95 31.50
CA PHE A 537 17.31 -21.22 31.16
C PHE A 537 16.68 -20.07 30.36
N PHE A 538 16.94 -18.82 30.75
CA PHE A 538 16.39 -17.64 30.07
C PHE A 538 16.96 -17.46 28.66
N ILE A 539 18.29 -17.58 28.50
CA ILE A 539 18.96 -17.41 27.22
C ILE A 539 18.63 -18.57 26.28
N GLY A 540 18.59 -19.80 26.79
CA GLY A 540 18.43 -20.96 25.93
C GLY A 540 19.55 -21.02 24.89
N GLY A 541 19.19 -21.22 23.62
CA GLY A 541 20.16 -21.27 22.51
C GLY A 541 20.70 -19.90 22.10
N ALA A 542 21.95 -19.84 21.66
CA ALA A 542 22.61 -18.61 21.22
C ALA A 542 23.45 -18.84 19.96
N SER A 543 23.59 -17.82 19.12
CA SER A 543 24.65 -17.81 18.10
C SER A 543 25.98 -17.51 18.78
N ALA A 544 27.07 -18.06 18.24
CA ALA A 544 28.41 -17.83 18.74
C ALA A 544 29.27 -17.20 17.65
N LYS A 545 30.18 -16.33 18.05
CA LYS A 545 31.22 -15.76 17.20
C LYS A 545 32.56 -15.94 17.88
N TYR A 546 33.49 -16.59 17.18
CA TYR A 546 34.83 -16.89 17.66
C TYR A 546 35.82 -15.99 16.92
N SER A 547 36.71 -15.35 17.67
CA SER A 547 37.80 -14.54 17.12
C SER A 547 39.10 -14.79 17.90
N PRO A 548 40.29 -14.61 17.30
CA PRO A 548 41.55 -14.81 17.99
C PRO A 548 41.68 -13.91 19.22
N SER A 549 42.28 -14.45 20.28
CA SER A 549 42.73 -13.67 21.44
C SER A 549 44.22 -13.36 21.32
N PRO A 550 44.70 -12.22 21.80
CA PRO A 550 46.14 -11.99 21.95
C PRO A 550 46.81 -12.94 22.94
N ASP A 551 46.04 -13.57 23.84
CA ASP A 551 46.58 -14.52 24.83
C ASP A 551 46.79 -15.90 24.19
N VAL A 552 48.00 -16.45 24.33
CA VAL A 552 48.38 -17.74 23.72
C VAL A 552 47.44 -18.86 24.18
N GLY A 553 46.81 -19.54 23.21
CA GLY A 553 45.90 -20.65 23.45
C GLY A 553 44.46 -20.26 23.80
N TRP A 554 44.11 -18.96 23.74
CA TRP A 554 42.76 -18.46 24.02
C TRP A 554 42.05 -17.96 22.77
N ILE A 555 40.72 -17.95 22.82
CA ILE A 555 39.86 -17.26 21.85
C ILE A 555 38.95 -16.26 22.57
N ASN A 556 38.58 -15.20 21.85
CA ASN A 556 37.47 -14.34 22.23
C ASN A 556 36.17 -14.96 21.73
N VAL A 557 35.20 -15.11 22.63
CA VAL A 557 33.88 -15.64 22.36
C VAL A 557 32.84 -14.55 22.59
N GLU A 558 31.97 -14.37 21.60
CA GLU A 558 30.77 -13.55 21.71
C GLU A 558 29.54 -14.44 21.49
N LEU A 559 28.75 -14.66 22.53
CA LEU A 559 27.45 -15.34 22.42
C LEU A 559 26.35 -14.30 22.27
N SER A 560 25.53 -14.43 21.24
CA SER A 560 24.41 -13.55 20.98
C SER A 560 23.09 -14.32 21.02
N ASN A 561 22.15 -13.84 21.81
CA ASN A 561 20.77 -14.34 21.87
C ASN A 561 19.79 -13.21 21.57
N GLY A 562 18.67 -13.56 20.95
CA GLY A 562 17.53 -12.66 20.80
C GLY A 562 16.34 -13.22 21.58
N THR A 563 16.05 -12.64 22.75
CA THR A 563 14.78 -12.93 23.43
C THR A 563 13.65 -12.30 22.63
N SER A 564 12.92 -13.12 21.88
CA SER A 564 11.90 -12.65 20.95
C SER A 564 10.57 -13.36 21.14
N ARG A 565 9.50 -12.72 20.65
CA ARG A 565 8.17 -13.32 20.58
C ARG A 565 8.16 -14.63 19.80
N SER A 566 8.89 -14.71 18.69
CA SER A 566 8.99 -15.95 17.91
C SER A 566 9.54 -17.09 18.76
N SER A 567 10.65 -16.88 19.46
CA SER A 567 11.26 -17.91 20.32
C SER A 567 10.36 -18.29 21.51
N LEU A 568 9.65 -17.31 22.11
CA LEU A 568 8.69 -17.55 23.19
C LEU A 568 7.60 -18.55 22.75
N ILE A 569 7.14 -18.42 21.51
CA ILE A 569 6.05 -19.20 20.92
C ILE A 569 6.60 -20.25 19.93
N LEU A 570 7.79 -20.80 20.17
CA LEU A 570 8.34 -21.94 19.42
C LEU A 570 8.39 -21.74 17.89
N HIS A 571 8.73 -20.53 17.46
CA HIS A 571 8.93 -20.13 16.06
C HIS A 571 7.68 -20.14 15.16
N ILE A 572 6.47 -20.28 15.72
CA ILE A 572 5.23 -20.15 14.95
C ILE A 572 4.83 -18.68 14.71
N ALA A 573 5.41 -17.78 15.51
CA ALA A 573 5.12 -16.36 15.57
C ALA A 573 6.18 -15.50 14.90
N GLU A 574 5.77 -14.33 14.40
CA GLU A 574 6.69 -13.29 13.93
C GLU A 574 7.41 -12.57 15.09
N ASN A 575 8.58 -12.02 14.79
CA ASN A 575 9.35 -11.19 15.71
C ASN A 575 8.83 -9.74 15.69
N TYR A 576 8.75 -9.11 16.86
CA TYR A 576 8.52 -7.67 16.95
C TYR A 576 9.86 -6.94 17.01
N PRO A 577 10.16 -6.07 16.03
CA PRO A 577 11.41 -5.33 16.04
C PRO A 577 11.42 -4.33 17.19
N ARG A 578 12.61 -4.11 17.75
CA ARG A 578 12.87 -3.10 18.77
C ARG A 578 13.70 -1.97 18.17
N SER A 579 13.27 -0.75 18.43
CA SER A 579 13.94 0.49 18.05
C SER A 579 14.58 1.17 19.26
N GLU A 580 15.57 2.03 19.01
CA GLU A 580 16.36 2.72 20.05
C GLU A 580 15.63 3.88 20.71
N ASN A 581 14.49 4.33 20.14
CA ASN A 581 13.75 5.50 20.61
C ASN A 581 12.92 5.27 21.91
N GLY A 582 13.05 4.09 22.54
CA GLY A 582 12.42 3.75 23.82
C GLY A 582 10.92 3.49 23.79
N LYS A 583 10.24 3.61 22.65
CA LYS A 583 8.80 3.28 22.50
C LYS A 583 8.63 2.02 21.67
N ASN A 584 8.85 0.87 22.29
CA ASN A 584 8.75 -0.40 21.60
C ASN A 584 7.47 -1.14 21.96
N ARG A 585 7.00 -1.97 21.02
CA ARG A 585 5.89 -2.88 21.28
C ARG A 585 6.31 -3.85 22.41
N PRO A 586 5.42 -4.18 23.35
CA PRO A 586 5.57 -5.33 24.24
C PRO A 586 6.00 -6.59 23.47
N LEU A 587 6.81 -7.45 24.07
CA LEU A 587 7.40 -8.65 23.44
C LEU A 587 8.32 -8.35 22.24
N SER A 588 8.79 -7.10 22.10
CA SER A 588 9.83 -6.73 21.12
C SER A 588 11.18 -7.34 21.47
N THR A 589 11.90 -7.78 20.45
CA THR A 589 13.14 -8.54 20.61
C THR A 589 14.21 -7.74 21.36
N ILE A 590 14.73 -8.30 22.44
CA ILE A 590 15.93 -7.81 23.12
C ILE A 590 17.10 -8.68 22.68
N LYS A 591 18.19 -8.05 22.24
CA LYS A 591 19.44 -8.75 21.95
C LYS A 591 20.32 -8.76 23.19
N GLN A 592 20.84 -9.91 23.54
CA GLN A 592 21.81 -10.09 24.62
C GLN A 592 23.13 -10.58 24.04
N THR A 593 24.23 -9.98 24.46
CA THR A 593 25.56 -10.33 23.99
C THR A 593 26.49 -10.59 25.17
N PHE A 594 26.98 -11.82 25.30
CA PHE A 594 27.91 -12.22 26.35
C PHE A 594 29.33 -12.31 25.77
N LYS A 595 30.29 -11.62 26.39
CA LYS A 595 31.67 -11.52 25.89
C LYS A 595 32.64 -12.08 26.92
N PHE A 596 33.44 -13.07 26.53
CA PHE A 596 34.43 -13.71 27.39
C PHE A 596 35.57 -14.34 26.60
N LYS A 597 36.66 -14.69 27.30
CA LYS A 597 37.76 -15.46 26.72
C LYS A 597 37.65 -16.93 27.12
N LEU A 598 37.95 -17.83 26.19
CA LEU A 598 37.93 -19.27 26.41
C LEU A 598 39.26 -19.92 26.05
N LYS A 599 39.83 -20.72 26.96
CA LYS A 599 41.08 -21.44 26.75
C LYS A 599 40.85 -22.71 25.93
N ILE A 600 41.51 -22.80 24.78
CA ILE A 600 41.41 -23.93 23.86
C ILE A 600 42.57 -24.91 24.05
N LYS A 601 43.79 -24.39 24.21
CA LYS A 601 45.01 -25.18 24.41
C LYS A 601 45.46 -25.16 25.85
#